data_AF-A0A0H2M673-F1
#
_entry.id   AF-A0A0H2M673-F1
#
_cell.length_a   1.000
_cell.length_b   1.000
_cell.length_c   1.000
_cell.angle_alpha   90.00
_cell.angle_beta   90.00
_cell.angle_gamma   90.00
#
_symmetry.space_group_name_H-M   'P 1'
#
loop_
_entity.id
_entity.type
_entity.pdbx_description
1 polymer ?
#
loop_
_entity_poly.entity_id
_entity_poly.type
_entity_poly.pdbx_seq_one_letter_code
_entity_poly.pdbx_strand_id
1 'polypeptide(L)'
;MTTHAYMAQPWYELLAERCASSNRFKVSVMLGISPAALSQVLNGSGKYGTGEAKTDRIADRVLHTFGRFECPHLTEQAEGGESVVITADQCRAFAHRVVPIGSPRELQHWQCCQQCPHKAASAPPQPREVRPRKAATKGGTE
;
A
#
# COMPACT_ATOMS: atom_id res chain seq x y z
N MET A 1 -2.87 23.89 12.27
CA MET A 1 -2.47 22.53 11.88
C MET A 1 -0.97 22.42 12.04
N THR A 2 -0.48 21.55 12.93
CA THR A 2 0.96 21.37 13.12
C THR A 2 1.52 20.60 11.93
N THR A 3 2.41 21.22 11.17
CA THR A 3 3.05 20.58 10.01
C THR A 3 4.26 19.79 10.50
N HIS A 4 4.31 18.50 10.16
CA HIS A 4 5.40 17.59 10.54
C HIS A 4 6.34 17.35 9.36
N ALA A 5 7.62 17.08 9.64
CA ALA A 5 8.63 16.86 8.61
C ALA A 5 8.27 15.73 7.62
N TYR A 6 7.56 14.70 8.08
CA TYR A 6 7.11 13.61 7.23
C TYR A 6 6.01 14.02 6.23
N MET A 7 5.27 15.11 6.50
CA MET A 7 4.19 15.59 5.62
C MET A 7 4.73 16.22 4.33
N ALA A 8 6.02 16.59 4.30
CA ALA A 8 6.70 17.08 3.11
C ALA A 8 7.31 15.93 2.27
N GLN A 9 7.14 14.67 2.69
CA GLN A 9 7.70 13.53 1.98
C GLN A 9 6.77 13.11 0.82
N PRO A 10 7.33 12.61 -0.30
CA PRO A 10 6.55 12.28 -1.50
C PRO A 10 5.49 11.19 -1.25
N TRP A 11 5.75 10.26 -0.33
CA TRP A 11 4.75 9.25 0.03
C TRP A 11 3.53 9.86 0.72
N TYR A 12 3.68 10.97 1.46
CA TYR A 12 2.57 11.62 2.15
C TYR A 12 1.65 12.33 1.17
N GLU A 13 2.23 13.00 0.17
CA GLU A 13 1.48 13.62 -0.92
C GLU A 13 0.64 12.56 -1.65
N LEU A 14 1.27 11.46 -2.06
CA LEU A 14 0.59 10.33 -2.69
C LEU A 14 -0.55 9.78 -1.81
N LEU A 15 -0.34 9.66 -0.51
CA LEU A 15 -1.38 9.25 0.44
C LEU A 15 -2.54 10.24 0.50
N ALA A 16 -2.24 11.54 0.56
CA ALA A 16 -3.22 12.61 0.63
C ALA A 16 -4.07 12.67 -0.65
N GLU A 17 -3.45 12.58 -1.82
CA GLU A 17 -4.14 12.50 -3.12
C GLU A 17 -5.12 11.32 -3.16
N ARG A 18 -4.68 10.12 -2.74
CA ARG A 18 -5.53 8.92 -2.69
C ARG A 18 -6.68 9.07 -1.70
N CYS A 19 -6.46 9.76 -0.58
CA CYS A 19 -7.49 10.04 0.41
C CYS A 19 -8.46 11.15 -0.05
N ALA A 20 -8.06 12.01 -0.97
CA ALA A 20 -8.93 13.00 -1.60
C ALA A 20 -9.78 12.37 -2.72
N SER A 21 -9.21 11.43 -3.47
CA SER A 21 -9.90 10.75 -4.58
C SER A 21 -10.75 9.54 -4.14
N SER A 22 -10.65 9.09 -2.89
CA SER A 22 -11.30 7.87 -2.39
C SER A 22 -11.70 7.98 -0.91
N ASN A 23 -12.39 6.97 -0.41
CA ASN A 23 -12.77 6.90 1.00
C ASN A 23 -11.57 6.50 1.86
N ARG A 24 -11.25 7.29 2.90
CA ARG A 24 -10.16 7.02 3.85
C ARG A 24 -10.22 5.63 4.48
N PHE A 25 -11.42 5.07 4.71
CA PHE A 25 -11.59 3.69 5.17
C PHE A 25 -11.11 2.68 4.13
N LYS A 26 -11.48 2.85 2.85
CA LYS A 26 -10.98 1.99 1.77
C LYS A 26 -9.46 2.09 1.65
N VAL A 27 -8.90 3.30 1.75
CA VAL A 27 -7.46 3.52 1.73
C VAL A 27 -6.77 2.82 2.90
N SER A 28 -7.32 2.90 4.11
CA SER A 28 -6.73 2.21 5.27
C SER A 28 -6.75 0.68 5.13
N VAL A 29 -7.83 0.13 4.55
CA VAL A 29 -7.93 -1.31 4.24
C VAL A 29 -6.89 -1.71 3.19
N MET A 30 -6.76 -0.93 2.09
CA MET A 30 -5.75 -1.18 1.06
C MET A 30 -4.33 -1.13 1.58
N LEU A 31 -4.03 -0.27 2.57
CA LEU A 31 -2.72 -0.17 3.25
C LEU A 31 -2.54 -1.18 4.39
N GLY A 32 -3.59 -1.90 4.79
CA GLY A 32 -3.59 -2.80 5.94
C GLY A 32 -3.33 -2.12 7.29
N ILE A 33 -3.67 -0.83 7.43
CA ILE A 33 -3.52 -0.05 8.68
C ILE A 33 -4.89 0.27 9.27
N SER A 34 -4.94 0.64 10.56
CA SER A 34 -6.20 1.05 11.17
C SER A 34 -6.64 2.43 10.65
N PRO A 35 -7.95 2.68 10.49
CA PRO A 35 -8.46 4.00 10.09
C PRO A 35 -8.04 5.11 11.07
N ALA A 36 -7.92 4.78 12.36
CA ALA A 36 -7.43 5.68 13.39
C ALA A 36 -5.96 6.07 13.15
N ALA A 37 -5.08 5.12 12.81
CA ALA A 37 -3.69 5.41 12.49
C ALA A 37 -3.58 6.29 11.24
N LEU A 38 -4.37 6.00 10.20
CA LEU A 38 -4.42 6.84 9.00
C LEU A 38 -4.83 8.28 9.36
N SER A 39 -5.88 8.45 10.16
CA SER A 39 -6.32 9.78 10.60
C SER A 39 -5.28 10.50 11.46
N GLN A 40 -4.55 9.80 12.33
CA GLN A 40 -3.48 10.41 13.14
C GLN A 40 -2.33 10.91 12.26
N VAL A 41 -1.94 10.16 11.23
CA VAL A 41 -0.89 10.54 10.28
C VAL A 41 -1.31 11.75 9.46
N LEU A 42 -2.53 11.73 8.90
CA LEU A 42 -3.08 12.82 8.07
C LEU A 42 -3.27 14.13 8.85
N ASN A 43 -3.63 14.04 10.13
CA ASN A 43 -3.86 15.23 10.96
C ASN A 43 -2.63 15.64 11.79
N GLY A 44 -1.53 14.87 11.73
CA GLY A 44 -0.36 15.14 12.56
C GLY A 44 -0.65 15.08 14.05
N SER A 45 -1.46 14.11 14.48
CA SER A 45 -1.96 13.99 15.85
C SER A 45 -1.52 12.68 16.53
N GLY A 46 -1.70 12.62 17.85
CA GLY A 46 -1.25 11.48 18.67
C GLY A 46 0.26 11.26 18.53
N LYS A 47 0.68 9.98 18.57
CA LYS A 47 2.10 9.60 18.58
C LYS A 47 2.88 10.01 17.32
N TYR A 48 2.19 10.18 16.18
CA TYR A 48 2.81 10.65 14.95
C TYR A 48 3.03 12.17 14.98
N GLY A 49 2.16 12.90 15.67
CA GLY A 49 2.30 14.33 15.88
C GLY A 49 3.30 14.72 16.97
N THR A 50 3.58 13.84 17.92
CA THR A 50 4.58 14.08 18.97
C THR A 50 5.97 13.57 18.59
N GLY A 51 6.12 12.94 17.42
CA GLY A 51 7.38 12.32 16.98
C GLY A 51 7.74 11.02 17.69
N GLU A 52 6.88 10.52 18.59
CA GLU A 52 7.09 9.26 19.32
C GLU A 52 6.91 8.01 18.46
N ALA A 53 6.17 8.11 17.33
CA ALA A 53 5.95 7.03 16.40
C ALA A 53 6.68 7.26 15.06
N LYS A 54 7.33 6.20 14.59
CA LYS A 54 8.00 6.15 13.29
C LYS A 54 6.99 5.99 12.14
N THR A 55 7.17 6.78 11.08
CA THR A 55 6.33 6.73 9.86
C THR A 55 6.90 5.81 8.78
N ASP A 56 8.11 5.27 8.95
CA ASP A 56 8.81 4.45 7.94
C ASP A 56 7.95 3.30 7.40
N ARG A 57 7.26 2.58 8.29
CA ARG A 57 6.39 1.46 7.91
C ARG A 57 5.15 1.90 7.14
N ILE A 58 4.66 3.11 7.38
CA ILE A 58 3.50 3.66 6.65
C ILE A 58 3.97 4.14 5.28
N ALA A 59 5.12 4.83 5.21
CA ALA A 59 5.75 5.25 3.97
C ALA A 59 5.97 4.05 3.03
N ASP A 60 6.59 2.99 3.54
CA ASP A 60 6.83 1.72 2.84
C ASP A 60 5.54 1.13 2.27
N ARG A 61 4.50 1.01 3.10
CA ARG A 61 3.18 0.52 2.65
C ARG A 61 2.55 1.40 1.57
N VAL A 62 2.66 2.72 1.70
CA VAL A 62 2.12 3.66 0.72
C VAL A 62 2.83 3.54 -0.62
N LEU A 63 4.16 3.51 -0.61
CA LEU A 63 4.96 3.32 -1.82
C LEU A 63 4.67 1.95 -2.46
N HIS A 64 4.53 0.89 -1.67
CA HIS A 64 4.21 -0.45 -2.17
C HIS A 64 2.76 -0.63 -2.63
N THR A 65 1.82 0.20 -2.17
CA THR A 65 0.40 0.07 -2.51
C THR A 65 -0.04 1.04 -3.59
N PHE A 66 0.51 2.25 -3.61
CA PHE A 66 0.10 3.33 -4.52
C PHE A 66 1.23 3.82 -5.40
N GLY A 67 2.47 3.35 -5.19
CA GLY A 67 3.61 3.72 -6.00
C GLY A 67 3.47 3.25 -7.44
N ARG A 68 4.48 3.62 -8.22
CA ARG A 68 4.59 3.30 -9.64
C ARG A 68 5.86 2.50 -9.86
N PHE A 69 5.80 1.51 -10.74
CA PHE A 69 6.91 0.64 -11.07
C PHE A 69 7.06 0.55 -12.59
N GLU A 70 8.30 0.59 -13.06
CA GLU A 70 8.62 0.25 -14.44
C GLU A 70 8.47 -1.26 -14.62
N CYS A 71 7.59 -1.67 -15.54
CA CYS A 71 7.36 -3.09 -15.80
C CYS A 71 8.30 -3.56 -16.91
N PRO A 72 9.28 -4.43 -16.62
CA PRO A 72 10.23 -4.90 -17.65
C PRO A 72 9.49 -5.65 -18.76
N HIS A 73 8.55 -6.53 -18.41
CA HIS A 73 7.81 -7.33 -19.39
C HIS A 73 6.92 -6.49 -20.33
N LEU A 74 6.24 -5.47 -19.81
CA LEU A 74 5.41 -4.60 -20.66
C LEU A 74 6.27 -3.65 -21.49
N THR A 75 7.43 -3.24 -20.97
CA THR A 75 8.43 -2.46 -21.71
C THR A 75 8.98 -3.25 -22.90
N GLU A 76 9.28 -4.54 -22.72
CA GLU A 76 9.68 -5.43 -23.81
C GLU A 76 8.57 -5.63 -24.87
N GLN A 77 7.30 -5.53 -24.48
CA GLN A 77 6.16 -5.62 -25.41
C GLN A 77 5.79 -4.30 -26.06
N ALA A 78 6.32 -3.16 -25.59
CA ALA A 78 6.03 -1.86 -26.14
C ALA A 78 6.82 -1.66 -27.43
N GLU A 79 6.11 -1.59 -28.56
CA GLU A 79 6.67 -1.26 -29.88
C GLU A 79 7.15 0.19 -29.89
N GLY A 80 8.39 0.43 -29.45
CA GLY A 80 8.97 1.76 -29.32
C GLY A 80 10.09 1.90 -28.30
N GLY A 81 10.36 0.87 -27.48
CA GLY A 81 11.44 0.89 -26.48
C GLY A 81 11.18 1.84 -25.30
N GLU A 82 9.94 2.31 -25.12
CA GLU A 82 9.57 3.20 -24.03
C GLU A 82 9.27 2.41 -22.75
N SER A 83 9.86 2.84 -21.62
CA SER A 83 9.61 2.26 -20.30
C SER A 83 8.13 2.36 -19.92
N VAL A 84 7.46 1.21 -19.81
CA VAL A 84 6.05 1.16 -19.41
C VAL A 84 5.95 1.20 -17.88
N VAL A 85 5.55 2.35 -17.36
CA VAL A 85 5.30 2.55 -15.93
C VAL A 85 3.86 2.16 -15.58
N ILE A 86 3.70 1.18 -14.70
CA ILE A 86 2.40 0.74 -14.18
C ILE A 86 2.27 1.07 -12.69
N THR A 87 1.02 1.18 -12.24
CA THR A 87 0.73 1.34 -10.80
C THR A 87 1.01 0.05 -10.03
N ALA A 88 1.28 0.19 -8.73
CA ALA A 88 1.43 -0.94 -7.82
C ALA A 88 0.23 -1.90 -7.83
N ASP A 89 -0.99 -1.37 -7.96
CA ASP A 89 -2.23 -2.17 -8.07
C ASP A 89 -2.25 -3.02 -9.35
N GLN A 90 -1.93 -2.43 -10.50
CA GLN A 90 -1.80 -3.14 -11.77
C GLN A 90 -0.69 -4.21 -11.70
N CYS A 91 0.48 -3.85 -11.15
CA CYS A 91 1.57 -4.79 -10.95
C CYS A 91 1.12 -5.98 -10.10
N ARG A 92 0.36 -5.72 -9.03
CA ARG A 92 -0.20 -6.74 -8.16
C ARG A 92 -1.19 -7.64 -8.89
N ALA A 93 -2.07 -7.07 -9.72
CA ALA A 93 -3.03 -7.82 -10.52
C ALA A 93 -2.35 -8.78 -11.50
N PHE A 94 -1.17 -8.44 -12.05
CA PHE A 94 -0.40 -9.34 -12.91
C PHE A 94 0.42 -10.38 -12.12
N ALA A 95 1.07 -9.95 -11.04
CA ALA A 95 2.05 -10.77 -10.32
C ALA A 95 1.45 -11.74 -9.29
N HIS A 96 0.33 -11.36 -8.67
CA HIS A 96 -0.30 -12.10 -7.56
C HIS A 96 -1.65 -12.72 -7.92
N ARG A 97 -2.02 -12.72 -9.21
CA ARG A 97 -3.21 -13.46 -9.68
C ARG A 97 -3.01 -14.98 -9.60
N VAL A 98 -4.14 -15.68 -9.63
CA VAL A 98 -4.18 -17.14 -9.86
C VAL A 98 -3.55 -17.44 -11.22
N VAL A 99 -2.86 -18.59 -11.31
CA VAL A 99 -2.21 -19.04 -12.55
C VAL A 99 -3.23 -19.01 -13.70
N PRO A 100 -2.99 -18.22 -14.75
CA PRO A 100 -3.93 -18.11 -15.86
C PRO A 100 -3.90 -19.40 -16.70
N ILE A 101 -5.08 -19.96 -16.99
CA ILE A 101 -5.25 -21.19 -17.77
C ILE A 101 -5.78 -20.97 -19.19
N GLY A 102 -6.26 -19.76 -19.50
CA GLY A 102 -7.01 -19.46 -20.73
C GLY A 102 -6.21 -18.82 -21.86
N SER A 103 -5.01 -18.30 -21.60
CA SER A 103 -4.23 -17.56 -22.61
C SER A 103 -2.72 -17.76 -22.43
N PRO A 104 -1.98 -18.18 -23.48
CA PRO A 104 -0.52 -18.28 -23.45
C PRO A 104 0.16 -16.95 -23.13
N ARG A 105 -0.36 -15.83 -23.66
CA ARG A 105 0.20 -14.49 -23.40
C ARG A 105 0.08 -14.10 -21.94
N GLU A 106 -1.04 -14.46 -21.31
CA GLU A 106 -1.26 -14.22 -19.89
C GLU A 106 -0.36 -15.10 -19.02
N LEU A 107 -0.20 -16.37 -19.38
CA LEU A 107 0.72 -17.29 -18.70
C LEU A 107 2.16 -16.79 -18.77
N GLN A 108 2.60 -16.32 -19.94
CA GLN A 108 3.93 -15.74 -20.13
C GLN A 108 4.14 -14.52 -19.22
N HIS A 109 3.20 -13.59 -19.19
CA HIS A 109 3.28 -12.41 -18.31
C HIS A 109 3.36 -12.85 -16.84
N TRP A 110 2.51 -13.77 -16.40
CA TRP A 110 2.52 -14.28 -15.03
C TRP A 110 3.87 -14.93 -14.66
N GLN A 111 4.45 -15.73 -15.57
CA GLN A 111 5.77 -16.35 -15.39
C GLN A 111 6.88 -15.32 -15.26
N CYS A 112 6.90 -14.29 -16.12
CA CYS A 112 7.84 -13.17 -16.01
C CYS A 112 7.67 -12.44 -14.67
N CYS A 113 6.44 -12.24 -14.21
CA CYS A 113 6.18 -11.65 -12.89
C CYS A 113 6.69 -12.51 -11.73
N GLN A 114 6.73 -13.84 -11.85
CA GLN A 114 7.27 -14.70 -10.79
C GLN A 114 8.76 -14.49 -10.54
N GLN A 115 9.50 -14.02 -11.56
CA GLN A 115 10.94 -13.76 -11.51
C GLN A 115 11.28 -12.26 -11.38
N CYS A 116 10.26 -11.41 -11.31
CA CYS A 116 10.44 -9.95 -11.30
C CYS A 116 10.90 -9.44 -9.92
N PRO A 117 11.90 -8.52 -9.85
CA PRO A 117 12.34 -7.92 -8.59
C PRO A 117 11.25 -7.12 -7.89
N HIS A 118 10.30 -6.55 -8.65
CA HIS A 118 9.19 -5.77 -8.11
C HIS A 118 8.09 -6.63 -7.48
N LYS A 119 8.12 -7.96 -7.60
CA LYS A 119 7.06 -8.85 -7.09
C LYS A 119 6.89 -8.74 -5.57
N ALA A 120 8.00 -8.70 -4.82
CA ALA A 120 7.97 -8.55 -3.37
C ALA A 120 7.46 -7.17 -2.96
N ALA A 121 7.88 -6.13 -3.68
CA ALA A 121 7.46 -4.76 -3.45
C ALA A 121 5.98 -4.52 -3.80
N SER A 122 5.42 -5.23 -4.77
CA SER A 122 3.99 -5.11 -5.15
C SER A 122 3.08 -6.04 -4.34
N ALA A 123 3.63 -6.83 -3.42
CA ALA A 123 2.86 -7.79 -2.64
C ALA A 123 1.69 -7.11 -1.90
N PRO A 124 0.50 -7.76 -1.84
CA PRO A 124 -0.59 -7.28 -1.01
C PRO A 124 -0.14 -7.15 0.44
N PRO A 125 -0.50 -6.06 1.14
CA PRO A 125 -0.18 -5.95 2.55
C PRO A 125 -0.87 -7.09 3.28
N GLN A 126 -0.08 -7.82 4.08
CA GLN A 126 -0.60 -8.92 4.88
C GLN A 126 -1.73 -8.39 5.77
N PRO A 127 -2.92 -9.03 5.75
CA PRO A 127 -4.02 -8.65 6.63
C PRO A 127 -3.51 -8.64 8.07
N ARG A 128 -3.57 -7.48 8.72
CA ARG A 128 -3.23 -7.41 10.14
C ARG A 128 -4.32 -8.14 10.90
N GLU A 129 -3.95 -9.16 11.67
CA GLU A 129 -4.88 -9.81 12.60
C GLU A 129 -5.52 -8.76 13.51
N VAL A 130 -6.84 -8.65 13.44
CA VAL A 130 -7.62 -7.74 14.28
C VAL A 130 -7.61 -8.32 15.68
N ARG A 131 -6.70 -7.86 16.54
CA ARG A 131 -6.72 -8.22 17.96
C ARG A 131 -7.91 -7.52 18.61
N PRO A 132 -8.95 -8.25 19.07
CA PRO A 132 -10.06 -7.63 19.78
C PRO A 132 -9.53 -6.94 21.03
N ARG A 133 -10.08 -5.76 21.35
CA ARG A 133 -9.77 -5.09 22.62
C ARG A 133 -10.25 -6.01 23.75
N LYS A 134 -9.40 -6.25 24.75
CA LYS A 134 -9.83 -6.92 25.99
C LYS A 134 -11.03 -6.17 26.54
N ALA A 135 -12.15 -6.86 26.74
CA ALA A 135 -13.31 -6.29 27.41
C ALA A 135 -12.85 -5.81 28.79
N ALA A 136 -13.18 -4.56 29.14
CA ALA A 136 -12.94 -4.05 30.48
C ALA A 136 -13.72 -4.93 31.45
N THR A 137 -13.02 -5.74 32.23
CA THR A 137 -13.59 -6.49 33.34
C THR A 137 -14.23 -5.46 34.26
N LYS A 138 -15.57 -5.39 34.28
CA LYS A 138 -16.29 -4.66 35.32
C LYS A 138 -16.15 -5.47 36.60
N GLY A 139 -15.08 -5.22 37.35
CA GLY A 139 -14.97 -5.63 38.74
C GLY A 139 -15.86 -4.72 39.56
N GLY A 140 -17.04 -5.22 39.95
CA GLY A 140 -17.91 -4.63 40.95
C GLY A 140 -18.11 -5.62 42.09
N THR A 141 -17.31 -5.47 43.13
CA THR A 141 -17.69 -5.61 44.55
C THR A 141 -18.92 -4.71 44.74
N GLU A 142 -20.01 -5.06 45.43
CA GLU A 142 -20.23 -5.63 46.77
C GLU A 142 -21.57 -6.39 46.82
#